data_AF-O87151-F1
#
_entry.id   AF-O87151-F1
#
_cell.length_a   1.000
_cell.length_b   1.000
_cell.length_c   1.000
_cell.angle_alpha   90.00
_cell.angle_beta   90.00
_cell.angle_gamma   90.00
#
_symmetry.space_group_name_H-M   'P 1'
#
loop_
_entity.id
_entity.type
_entity.pdbx_description
1 polymer ?
#
loop_
_entity_poly.entity_id
_entity_poly.type
_entity_poly.pdbx_seq_one_letter_code
_entity_poly.pdbx_strand_id
1 'polypeptide(L)'
;MVNAFATANGMSIGQLKVDSKSNEITAIPKLLDLLDVKGCLITIDAMGCQKKIAQKILDKEADYLLAVKGNQGMLEQAFDDYFRMDMLQDFDGSSYSTQEKSPGRIETRVALVNRDLSVLGDIEHEWPGFKSMGIVASIRQESAVATEQDVSIRYYICSKLEAQTFLKATRSSLGFWSSCFVPLILHFVRTIRVLERTIEHRLLQGSDRYV
;
A
#
# COMPACT_ATOMS: atom_id res chain seq x y z
N MET A 1 -12.08 -12.38 3.55
CA MET A 1 -12.68 -11.66 2.39
C MET A 1 -11.66 -10.60 1.99
N VAL A 2 -11.36 -10.41 0.70
CA VAL A 2 -10.41 -9.37 0.26
C VAL A 2 -11.21 -8.23 -0.36
N ASN A 3 -10.89 -6.99 0.00
CA ASN A 3 -11.54 -5.80 -0.53
C ASN A 3 -10.53 -4.93 -1.30
N ALA A 4 -10.97 -4.37 -2.43
CA ALA A 4 -10.28 -3.36 -3.19
C ALA A 4 -10.96 -2.01 -2.97
N PHE A 5 -10.21 -1.03 -2.48
CA PHE A 5 -10.70 0.29 -2.11
C PHE A 5 -9.97 1.39 -2.90
N ALA A 6 -10.71 2.18 -3.65
CA ALA A 6 -10.19 3.34 -4.36
C ALA A 6 -10.13 4.53 -3.41
N THR A 7 -8.95 4.80 -2.84
CA THR A 7 -8.76 5.87 -1.85
C THR A 7 -9.13 7.24 -2.39
N ALA A 8 -8.73 7.55 -3.62
CA ALA A 8 -9.03 8.84 -4.26
C ALA A 8 -10.55 9.10 -4.38
N ASN A 9 -11.34 8.03 -4.45
CA ASN A 9 -12.78 8.08 -4.64
C ASN A 9 -13.57 7.76 -3.34
N GLY A 10 -12.88 7.34 -2.28
CA GLY A 10 -13.50 6.98 -1.00
C GLY A 10 -14.46 5.78 -1.08
N MET A 11 -14.27 4.84 -2.01
CA MET A 11 -15.22 3.76 -2.24
C MET A 11 -14.57 2.39 -2.46
N SER A 12 -15.28 1.33 -2.07
CA SER A 12 -14.95 -0.05 -2.44
C SER A 12 -15.35 -0.30 -3.89
N ILE A 13 -14.40 -0.81 -4.67
CA ILE A 13 -14.53 -1.05 -6.12
C ILE A 13 -14.55 -2.54 -6.47
N GLY A 14 -14.29 -3.40 -5.50
CA GLY A 14 -14.32 -4.84 -5.69
C GLY A 14 -14.14 -5.57 -4.38
N GLN A 15 -14.81 -6.70 -4.24
CA GLN A 15 -14.64 -7.58 -3.09
C GLN A 15 -14.67 -9.02 -3.56
N LEU A 16 -13.76 -9.84 -3.01
CA LEU A 16 -13.73 -11.26 -3.26
C LEU A 16 -13.87 -12.00 -1.94
N LYS A 17 -14.93 -12.79 -1.80
CA LYS A 17 -15.06 -13.69 -0.66
C LYS A 17 -13.97 -14.74 -0.75
N VAL A 18 -13.19 -14.85 0.32
CA VAL A 18 -12.19 -15.89 0.47
C VAL A 18 -12.91 -17.10 1.05
N ASP A 19 -12.89 -18.22 0.34
CA ASP A 19 -13.50 -19.47 0.81
C ASP A 19 -12.69 -20.03 1.99
N SER A 20 -13.33 -20.84 2.83
CA SER A 20 -12.78 -21.51 4.02
C SER A 20 -11.47 -22.28 3.79
N LYS A 21 -11.17 -22.68 2.54
CA LYS A 21 -9.93 -23.38 2.14
C LYS A 21 -8.95 -22.52 1.32
N SER A 22 -9.32 -21.30 0.97
CA SER A 22 -8.52 -20.38 0.16
C SER A 22 -7.92 -19.32 1.08
N ASN A 23 -6.68 -18.90 0.82
CA ASN A 23 -6.05 -17.81 1.57
C ASN A 23 -6.05 -16.53 0.73
N GLU A 24 -5.98 -15.38 1.39
CA GLU A 24 -5.97 -14.03 0.79
C GLU A 24 -4.91 -13.90 -0.31
N ILE A 25 -3.78 -14.57 -0.12
CA ILE A 25 -2.69 -14.80 -1.07
C ILE A 25 -3.18 -15.18 -2.48
N THR A 26 -4.19 -16.05 -2.56
CA THR A 26 -4.75 -16.54 -3.83
C THR A 26 -5.91 -15.69 -4.34
N ALA A 27 -6.51 -14.89 -3.46
CA ALA A 27 -7.63 -14.01 -3.79
C ALA A 27 -7.16 -12.68 -4.39
N ILE A 28 -6.05 -12.12 -3.90
CA ILE A 28 -5.48 -10.85 -4.40
C ILE A 28 -5.21 -10.92 -5.92
N PRO A 29 -4.52 -11.94 -6.46
CA PRO A 29 -4.28 -12.02 -7.90
C PRO A 29 -5.57 -12.06 -8.71
N LYS A 30 -6.59 -12.78 -8.24
CA LYS A 30 -7.89 -12.87 -8.93
C LYS A 30 -8.62 -11.53 -8.94
N LEU A 31 -8.56 -10.81 -7.82
CA LEU A 31 -9.15 -9.48 -7.72
C LEU A 31 -8.45 -8.48 -8.64
N LEU A 32 -7.12 -8.53 -8.72
CA LEU A 32 -6.34 -7.71 -9.65
C LEU A 32 -6.71 -7.98 -11.12
N ASP A 33 -7.03 -9.23 -11.50
CA ASP A 33 -7.45 -9.56 -12.87
C ASP A 33 -8.74 -8.87 -13.28
N LEU A 34 -9.68 -8.72 -12.35
CA LEU A 34 -10.98 -8.11 -12.57
C LEU A 34 -10.92 -6.58 -12.65
N LEU A 35 -9.83 -5.97 -12.17
CA LEU A 35 -9.68 -4.53 -12.10
C LEU A 35 -8.73 -4.01 -13.19
N ASP A 36 -9.09 -2.86 -13.76
CA ASP A 36 -8.17 -2.04 -14.54
C ASP A 36 -7.39 -1.13 -13.58
N VAL A 37 -6.12 -1.47 -13.37
CA VAL A 37 -5.26 -0.84 -12.38
C VAL A 37 -4.08 -0.13 -13.02
N LYS A 38 -4.07 -0.01 -14.36
CA LYS A 38 -2.96 0.58 -15.11
C LYS A 38 -2.64 1.99 -14.61
N GLY A 39 -1.36 2.24 -14.34
CA GLY A 39 -0.86 3.53 -13.84
C GLY A 39 -1.30 3.88 -12.41
N CYS A 40 -1.93 2.94 -11.68
CA CYS A 40 -2.28 3.11 -10.29
C CYS A 40 -1.14 2.62 -9.39
N LEU A 41 -1.01 3.24 -8.22
CA LEU A 41 -0.21 2.71 -7.13
C LEU A 41 -1.10 1.83 -6.24
N ILE A 42 -0.71 0.58 -6.11
CA ILE A 42 -1.40 -0.46 -5.35
C ILE A 42 -0.68 -0.68 -4.04
N THR A 43 -1.33 -0.41 -2.91
CA THR A 43 -0.78 -0.71 -1.59
C THR A 43 -1.35 -2.01 -1.06
N ILE A 44 -0.51 -2.89 -0.53
CA ILE A 44 -0.92 -4.16 0.10
C ILE A 44 -0.21 -4.32 1.43
N ASP A 45 -0.86 -4.99 2.37
CA ASP A 45 -0.27 -5.31 3.65
C ASP A 45 0.85 -6.38 3.54
N ALA A 46 1.41 -6.72 4.70
CA ALA A 46 2.50 -7.68 4.79
C ALA A 46 2.11 -9.12 4.45
N MET A 47 0.86 -9.54 4.64
CA MET A 47 0.42 -10.88 4.25
C MET A 47 0.37 -11.04 2.73
N GLY A 48 0.03 -9.96 2.01
CA GLY A 48 0.07 -9.90 0.55
C GLY A 48 1.42 -9.51 -0.04
N CYS A 49 2.45 -9.28 0.78
CA CYS A 49 3.81 -8.96 0.33
C CYS A 49 4.50 -10.21 -0.25
N GLN A 50 4.23 -10.47 -1.52
CA GLN A 50 4.73 -11.65 -2.23
C GLN A 50 5.22 -11.30 -3.63
N LYS A 51 6.33 -11.92 -4.01
CA LYS A 51 6.98 -11.74 -5.33
C LYS A 51 6.01 -11.95 -6.49
N LYS A 52 5.16 -12.98 -6.42
CA LYS A 52 4.14 -13.26 -7.47
C LYS A 52 3.08 -12.16 -7.59
N ILE A 53 2.69 -11.56 -6.46
CA ILE A 53 1.72 -10.46 -6.44
C ILE A 53 2.39 -9.20 -7.01
N ALA A 54 3.62 -8.90 -6.58
CA ALA A 54 4.42 -7.79 -7.10
C ALA A 54 4.58 -7.87 -8.62
N GLN A 55 4.97 -9.05 -9.15
CA GLN A 55 5.08 -9.28 -10.59
C GLN A 55 3.76 -9.00 -11.30
N LYS A 56 2.65 -9.52 -10.78
CA LYS A 56 1.34 -9.36 -11.39
C LYS A 56 0.86 -7.90 -11.44
N ILE A 57 1.23 -7.10 -10.46
CA ILE A 57 0.95 -5.66 -10.44
C ILE A 57 1.71 -4.97 -11.58
N LEU A 58 3.00 -5.31 -11.75
CA LEU A 58 3.82 -4.78 -12.82
C LEU A 58 3.34 -5.23 -14.20
N ASP A 59 2.92 -6.48 -14.35
CA ASP A 59 2.36 -7.01 -15.61
C ASP A 59 1.11 -6.25 -16.05
N LYS A 60 0.38 -5.64 -15.10
CA LYS A 60 -0.77 -4.76 -15.35
C LYS A 60 -0.39 -3.28 -15.52
N GLU A 61 0.90 -2.98 -15.73
CA GLU A 61 1.44 -1.63 -15.88
C GLU A 61 1.08 -0.71 -14.69
N ALA A 62 1.03 -1.29 -13.50
CA ALA A 62 0.75 -0.60 -12.24
C ALA A 62 1.98 -0.62 -11.33
N ASP A 63 2.02 0.31 -10.38
CA ASP A 63 3.07 0.40 -9.38
C ASP A 63 2.58 -0.22 -8.06
N TYR A 64 3.51 -0.73 -7.25
CA TYR A 64 3.19 -1.31 -5.95
C TYR A 64 3.88 -0.60 -4.78
N LEU A 65 3.24 -0.70 -3.63
CA LEU A 65 3.76 -0.39 -2.31
C LEU A 65 3.38 -1.52 -1.36
N LEU A 66 4.31 -2.41 -1.03
CA LEU A 66 4.04 -3.59 -0.20
C LEU A 66 4.66 -3.41 1.18
N ALA A 67 3.86 -3.55 2.23
CA ALA A 67 4.38 -3.53 3.59
C ALA A 67 5.22 -4.78 3.86
N VAL A 68 6.33 -4.64 4.56
CA VAL A 68 7.18 -5.76 4.99
C VAL A 68 6.94 -5.99 6.48
N LYS A 69 6.62 -7.23 6.87
CA LYS A 69 6.51 -7.67 8.28
C LYS A 69 6.52 -9.19 8.37
N GLY A 70 7.39 -9.77 9.20
CA GLY A 70 7.35 -11.14 9.76
C GLY A 70 7.35 -12.34 8.79
N ASN A 71 6.97 -12.16 7.52
CA ASN A 71 6.73 -13.22 6.53
C ASN A 71 7.87 -13.31 5.48
N GLN A 72 8.84 -12.39 5.53
CA GLN A 72 9.99 -12.31 4.61
C GLN A 72 11.26 -12.07 5.45
N GLY A 73 11.55 -12.93 6.43
CA GLY A 73 12.48 -12.65 7.53
C GLY A 73 13.83 -12.02 7.13
N MET A 74 14.44 -12.45 6.03
CA MET A 74 15.70 -11.86 5.55
C MET A 74 15.55 -10.42 5.05
N LEU A 75 14.42 -10.08 4.42
CA LEU A 75 14.14 -8.73 3.96
C LEU A 75 13.92 -7.81 5.17
N GLU A 76 13.11 -8.21 6.13
CA GLU A 76 12.88 -7.42 7.35
C GLU A 76 14.17 -7.19 8.14
N GLN A 77 15.00 -8.21 8.30
CA GLN A 77 16.32 -8.09 8.93
C GLN A 77 17.22 -7.10 8.19
N ALA A 78 17.27 -7.14 6.86
CA ALA A 78 18.06 -6.19 6.09
C ALA A 78 17.57 -4.74 6.26
N PHE A 79 16.25 -4.53 6.42
CA PHE A 79 15.70 -3.23 6.78
C PHE A 79 16.08 -2.79 8.20
N ASP A 80 16.03 -3.70 9.17
CA ASP A 80 16.42 -3.41 10.56
C ASP A 80 17.92 -3.10 10.68
N ASP A 81 18.78 -3.83 9.97
CA ASP A 81 20.23 -3.61 9.95
C ASP A 81 20.60 -2.28 9.29
N TYR A 82 19.82 -1.88 8.28
CA TYR A 82 20.00 -0.61 7.59
C TYR A 82 19.46 0.57 8.40
N PHE A 83 18.28 0.43 8.99
CA PHE A 83 17.60 1.53 9.65
C PHE A 83 18.30 1.92 10.96
N ARG A 84 18.56 3.22 11.12
CA ARG A 84 19.07 3.78 12.36
C ARG A 84 18.26 5.00 12.77
N MET A 85 18.08 5.21 14.07
CA MET A 85 17.24 6.29 14.60
C MET A 85 17.73 7.70 14.22
N ASP A 86 19.03 7.88 14.02
CA ASP A 86 19.64 9.13 13.53
C ASP A 86 19.17 9.50 12.12
N MET A 87 18.81 8.52 11.29
CA MET A 87 18.22 8.77 9.96
C MET A 87 16.87 9.50 10.03
N LEU A 88 16.19 9.55 11.18
CA LEU A 88 14.97 10.35 11.31
C LEU A 88 15.24 11.86 11.30
N GLN A 89 16.47 12.28 11.62
CA GLN A 89 16.88 13.67 11.66
C GLN A 89 17.77 14.03 10.47
N ASP A 90 18.71 13.15 10.12
CA ASP A 90 19.71 13.39 9.09
C ASP A 90 19.78 12.20 8.13
N PHE A 91 19.02 12.30 7.03
CA PHE A 91 18.94 11.28 5.99
C PHE A 91 19.33 11.88 4.66
N ASP A 92 20.38 11.31 4.05
CA ASP A 92 20.93 11.75 2.76
C ASP A 92 20.00 11.43 1.56
N GLY A 93 19.00 10.57 1.77
CA GLY A 93 17.98 10.24 0.77
C GLY A 93 16.75 11.15 0.80
N SER A 94 15.69 10.73 0.10
CA SER A 94 14.45 11.51 0.04
C SER A 94 13.65 11.32 1.32
N SER A 95 13.51 12.37 2.13
CA SER A 95 12.68 12.36 3.35
C SER A 95 11.49 13.32 3.25
N TYR A 96 10.42 13.02 3.98
CA TYR A 96 9.27 13.89 4.12
C TYR A 96 8.60 13.66 5.48
N SER A 97 8.30 14.72 6.22
CA SER A 97 7.69 14.62 7.54
C SER A 97 6.37 15.39 7.62
N THR A 98 5.47 14.90 8.48
CA THR A 98 4.23 15.59 8.83
C THR A 98 4.03 15.53 10.33
N GLN A 99 3.49 16.60 10.89
CA GLN A 99 3.12 16.67 12.30
C GLN A 99 1.64 17.02 12.41
N GLU A 100 0.89 16.21 13.14
CA GLU A 100 -0.51 16.44 13.45
C GLU A 100 -0.67 16.69 14.94
N LYS A 101 -1.35 17.79 15.28
CA LYS A 101 -1.68 18.14 16.66
C LYS A 101 -3.15 17.86 16.90
N SER A 102 -3.43 17.03 17.88
CA SER A 102 -4.75 16.82 18.46
C SER A 102 -4.72 17.23 19.94
N PRO A 103 -5.87 17.51 20.58
CA PRO A 103 -5.90 17.84 21.99
C PRO A 103 -5.22 16.72 22.81
N GLY A 104 -4.10 17.03 23.46
CA GLY A 104 -3.32 16.08 24.27
C GLY A 104 -2.40 15.11 23.50
N ARG A 105 -2.34 15.18 22.17
CA ARG A 105 -1.50 14.26 21.37
C ARG A 105 -0.83 14.96 20.19
N ILE A 106 0.48 14.77 20.06
CA ILE A 106 1.23 15.16 18.86
C ILE A 106 1.68 13.88 18.15
N GLU A 107 1.28 13.71 16.90
CA GLU A 107 1.72 12.59 16.08
C GLU A 107 2.62 13.11 14.96
N THR A 108 3.90 12.75 15.03
CA THR A 108 4.88 13.06 13.98
C THR A 108 5.11 11.82 13.15
N ARG A 109 4.97 11.91 11.83
CA ARG A 109 5.28 10.82 10.90
C ARG A 109 6.39 11.26 9.96
N VAL A 110 7.43 10.45 9.86
CA VAL A 110 8.57 10.66 8.98
C VAL A 110 8.60 9.52 7.98
N ALA A 111 8.59 9.86 6.70
CA ALA A 111 8.83 8.96 5.59
C ALA A 111 10.25 9.15 5.09
N LEU A 112 11.01 8.07 5.03
CA LEU A 112 12.31 7.99 4.38
C LEU A 112 12.19 7.09 3.16
N VAL A 113 12.72 7.52 2.03
CA VAL A 113 12.78 6.73 0.81
C VAL A 113 14.22 6.63 0.35
N ASN A 114 14.76 5.42 0.38
CA ASN A 114 16.06 5.10 -0.17
C ASN A 114 15.89 4.47 -1.57
N ARG A 115 16.67 4.94 -2.54
CA ARG A 115 16.73 4.38 -3.90
C ARG A 115 17.98 3.52 -4.10
N ASP A 116 18.97 3.66 -3.23
CA ASP A 116 20.13 2.77 -3.21
C ASP A 116 19.74 1.48 -2.50
N LEU A 117 19.60 0.41 -3.29
CA LEU A 117 19.21 -0.91 -2.82
C LEU A 117 20.42 -1.81 -2.52
N SER A 118 21.66 -1.34 -2.76
CA SER A 118 22.88 -2.11 -2.53
C SER A 118 23.02 -2.61 -1.09
N VAL A 119 22.43 -1.88 -0.14
CA VAL A 119 22.36 -2.24 1.29
C VAL A 119 21.56 -3.52 1.57
N LEU A 120 20.72 -3.96 0.64
CA LEU A 120 19.96 -5.22 0.74
C LEU A 120 20.71 -6.43 0.15
N GLY A 121 21.86 -6.21 -0.50
CA GLY A 121 22.61 -7.26 -1.18
C GLY A 121 21.78 -7.98 -2.24
N ASP A 122 21.90 -9.31 -2.30
CA ASP A 122 21.24 -10.14 -3.32
C ASP A 122 19.70 -10.12 -3.24
N ILE A 123 19.13 -9.72 -2.10
CA ILE A 123 17.68 -9.68 -1.89
C ILE A 123 16.99 -8.75 -2.89
N GLU A 124 17.67 -7.69 -3.36
CA GLU A 124 17.10 -6.77 -4.34
C GLU A 124 16.69 -7.50 -5.64
N HIS A 125 17.51 -8.46 -6.08
CA HIS A 125 17.33 -9.18 -7.34
C HIS A 125 16.18 -10.18 -7.29
N GLU A 126 15.75 -10.54 -6.09
CA GLU A 126 14.66 -11.48 -5.90
C GLU A 126 13.27 -10.84 -6.07
N TRP A 127 13.19 -9.51 -6.01
CA TRP A 127 11.93 -8.79 -6.05
C TRP A 127 11.70 -8.09 -7.40
N PRO A 128 10.60 -8.41 -8.09
CA PRO A 128 10.37 -7.89 -9.43
C PRO A 128 10.13 -6.38 -9.39
N GLY A 129 10.89 -5.65 -10.19
CA GLY A 129 10.78 -4.20 -10.34
C GLY A 129 11.01 -3.41 -9.04
N PHE A 130 11.74 -3.96 -8.08
CA PHE A 130 12.07 -3.28 -6.83
C PHE A 130 13.06 -2.14 -7.11
N LYS A 131 12.66 -0.89 -6.86
CA LYS A 131 13.50 0.30 -7.14
C LYS A 131 13.73 1.21 -5.95
N SER A 132 12.95 1.04 -4.89
CA SER A 132 13.06 1.92 -3.72
C SER A 132 12.53 1.26 -2.46
N MET A 133 13.29 1.42 -1.38
CA MET A 133 12.90 1.10 -0.02
C MET A 133 12.22 2.29 0.62
N GLY A 134 11.12 2.02 1.34
CA GLY A 134 10.40 3.01 2.11
C GLY A 134 10.41 2.65 3.59
N ILE A 135 10.70 3.61 4.45
CA ILE A 135 10.61 3.48 5.91
C ILE A 135 9.68 4.56 6.41
N VAL A 136 8.68 4.17 7.19
CA VAL A 136 7.81 5.12 7.90
C VAL A 136 7.99 4.94 9.39
N ALA A 137 8.48 6.00 10.05
CA ALA A 137 8.46 6.10 11.50
C ALA A 137 7.28 6.97 11.94
N SER A 138 6.47 6.44 12.85
CA SER A 138 5.39 7.19 13.50
C SER A 138 5.72 7.34 14.98
N ILE A 139 5.85 8.59 15.42
CA ILE A 139 6.19 8.98 16.78
C ILE A 139 4.94 9.59 17.40
N ARG A 140 4.42 8.96 18.45
CA ARG A 140 3.22 9.41 19.17
C ARG A 140 3.59 9.99 20.53
N GLN A 141 3.54 11.31 20.66
CA GLN A 141 3.85 12.00 21.90
C GLN A 141 2.56 12.37 22.64
N GLU A 142 2.38 11.81 23.84
CA GLU A 142 1.35 12.23 24.81
C GLU A 142 1.94 13.13 25.92
N SER A 143 3.27 13.18 26.04
CA SER A 143 4.01 14.03 26.99
C SER A 143 5.12 14.81 26.28
N ALA A 144 5.77 15.75 26.99
CA ALA A 144 6.79 16.63 26.41
C ALA A 144 8.08 15.91 25.96
N VAL A 145 8.28 14.65 26.36
CA VAL A 145 9.44 13.82 26.01
C VAL A 145 8.94 12.56 25.33
N ALA A 146 9.41 12.29 24.10
CA ALA A 146 9.19 11.00 23.45
C ALA A 146 10.17 9.96 24.02
N THR A 147 9.66 8.77 24.27
CA THR A 147 10.44 7.58 24.57
C THR A 147 10.53 6.69 23.34
N GLU A 148 11.49 5.76 23.28
CA GLU A 148 11.61 4.81 22.15
C GLU A 148 10.35 3.95 21.96
N GLN A 149 9.57 3.74 23.03
CA GLN A 149 8.30 3.01 23.02
C GLN A 149 7.18 3.74 22.26
N ASP A 150 7.35 5.04 22.02
CA ASP A 150 6.42 5.88 21.27
C ASP A 150 6.65 5.83 19.76
N VAL A 151 7.73 5.17 19.33
CA VAL A 151 8.15 5.07 17.93
C VAL A 151 7.71 3.73 17.35
N SER A 152 6.93 3.79 16.28
CA SER A 152 6.57 2.61 15.49
C SER A 152 7.16 2.73 14.09
N ILE A 153 7.92 1.72 13.68
CA ILE A 153 8.60 1.66 12.38
C ILE A 153 7.85 0.67 11.48
N ARG A 154 7.72 1.03 10.21
CA ARG A 154 7.13 0.18 9.18
C ARG A 154 7.98 0.25 7.91
N TYR A 155 8.32 -0.91 7.40
CA TYR A 155 9.09 -1.07 6.18
C TYR A 155 8.21 -1.35 4.98
N TYR A 156 8.64 -0.87 3.82
CA TYR A 156 7.93 -1.02 2.57
C TYR A 156 8.90 -1.21 1.41
N ILE A 157 8.50 -2.03 0.45
CA ILE A 157 9.15 -2.14 -0.85
C ILE A 157 8.28 -1.48 -1.92
N CYS A 158 8.93 -0.76 -2.84
CA CYS A 158 8.24 0.06 -3.83
C CYS A 158 8.83 -0.13 -5.23
N SER A 159 7.95 -0.16 -6.24
CA SER A 159 8.38 -0.19 -7.65
C SER A 159 8.82 1.17 -8.18
N LYS A 160 8.18 2.26 -7.72
CA LYS A 160 8.52 3.64 -8.09
C LYS A 160 7.78 4.62 -7.19
N LEU A 161 8.48 5.34 -6.31
CA LEU A 161 7.85 6.35 -5.46
C LEU A 161 8.76 7.51 -5.06
N GLU A 162 8.15 8.68 -4.90
CA GLU A 162 8.71 9.86 -4.24
C GLU A 162 8.21 9.93 -2.79
N ALA A 163 9.01 10.49 -1.87
CA ALA A 163 8.73 10.47 -0.43
C ALA A 163 7.37 11.08 -0.03
N GLN A 164 6.93 12.14 -0.72
CA GLN A 164 5.62 12.75 -0.44
C GLN A 164 4.45 11.84 -0.82
N THR A 165 4.51 11.22 -2.01
CA THR A 165 3.49 10.26 -2.47
C THR A 165 3.50 9.01 -1.59
N PHE A 166 4.68 8.60 -1.13
CA PHE A 166 4.86 7.48 -0.21
C PHE A 166 4.19 7.72 1.13
N LEU A 167 4.42 8.87 1.79
CA LEU A 167 3.76 9.16 3.07
C LEU A 167 2.24 9.29 2.91
N LYS A 168 1.75 9.87 1.82
CA LYS A 168 0.31 9.95 1.53
C LYS A 168 -0.30 8.54 1.36
N ALA A 169 0.36 7.68 0.59
CA ALA A 169 -0.09 6.31 0.34
C ALA A 169 -0.13 5.47 1.63
N THR A 170 0.90 5.58 2.48
CA THR A 170 0.92 4.86 3.76
C THR A 170 -0.16 5.37 4.71
N ARG A 171 -0.43 6.67 4.78
CA ARG A 171 -1.55 7.22 5.57
C ARG A 171 -2.90 6.67 5.13
N SER A 172 -3.17 6.63 3.83
CA SER A 172 -4.42 6.09 3.30
C SER A 172 -4.58 4.61 3.60
N SER A 173 -3.47 3.85 3.61
CA SER A 173 -3.49 2.47 4.08
C SER A 173 -3.71 2.32 5.59
N LEU A 174 -3.30 3.31 6.42
CA LEU A 174 -3.32 3.25 7.89
C LEU A 174 -4.61 3.83 8.52
N GLY A 175 -5.26 4.81 7.89
CA GLY A 175 -6.48 5.44 8.40
C GLY A 175 -7.66 4.47 8.57
N PHE A 176 -7.67 3.38 7.81
CA PHE A 176 -8.68 2.33 7.90
C PHE A 176 -8.36 1.25 8.94
N TRP A 177 -7.08 1.07 9.30
CA TRP A 177 -6.64 0.06 10.27
C TRP A 177 -6.94 0.44 11.73
N SER A 178 -7.18 1.73 12.01
CA SER A 178 -7.40 2.18 13.39
C SER A 178 -8.84 2.00 13.89
N SER A 179 -9.82 1.66 13.04
CA SER A 179 -11.24 1.77 13.45
C SER A 179 -12.16 0.59 13.18
N CYS A 180 -11.80 -0.43 12.39
CA CYS A 180 -12.68 -1.58 12.20
C CYS A 180 -11.89 -2.88 11.97
N PHE A 181 -12.37 -3.95 12.59
CA PHE A 181 -12.02 -5.34 12.31
C PHE A 181 -12.38 -5.65 10.85
N VAL A 182 -11.45 -5.53 9.89
CA VAL A 182 -11.74 -5.79 8.46
C VAL A 182 -10.56 -6.51 7.79
N PRO A 183 -10.83 -7.58 7.03
CA PRO A 183 -9.82 -8.31 6.27
C PRO A 183 -9.29 -7.49 5.08
N LEU A 184 -8.01 -7.70 4.77
CA LEU A 184 -7.17 -7.11 3.72
C LEU A 184 -7.82 -6.11 2.74
N ILE A 185 -7.32 -4.86 2.75
CA ILE A 185 -7.73 -3.79 1.83
C ILE A 185 -6.57 -3.42 0.89
N LEU A 186 -6.77 -3.64 -0.41
CA LEU A 186 -5.94 -3.07 -1.47
C LEU A 186 -6.33 -1.60 -1.66
N HIS A 187 -5.40 -0.66 -1.45
CA HIS A 187 -5.66 0.76 -1.71
C HIS A 187 -5.05 1.22 -3.02
N PHE A 188 -5.81 2.03 -3.76
CA PHE A 188 -5.39 2.66 -5.01
C PHE A 188 -5.26 4.16 -4.85
N VAL A 189 -4.09 4.71 -5.18
CA VAL A 189 -3.77 6.14 -5.01
C VAL A 189 -4.14 7.00 -6.24
N ARG A 190 -4.62 6.39 -7.34
CA ARG A 190 -5.12 7.11 -8.52
C ARG A 190 -6.49 6.61 -8.96
N THR A 191 -7.23 7.50 -9.64
CA THR A 191 -8.57 7.24 -10.18
C THR A 191 -8.56 6.00 -11.06
N ILE A 192 -9.21 4.94 -10.59
CA ILE A 192 -9.50 3.75 -11.38
C ILE A 192 -10.64 4.11 -12.33
N ARG A 193 -10.40 3.96 -13.64
CA ARG A 193 -11.51 3.89 -14.60
C ARG A 193 -12.04 2.45 -14.52
N VAL A 194 -13.26 2.30 -14.04
CA VAL A 194 -13.96 1.03 -14.18
C VAL A 194 -14.11 0.78 -15.68
N LEU A 195 -13.55 -0.32 -16.19
CA LEU A 195 -13.78 -0.76 -17.56
C LEU A 195 -15.28 -1.03 -17.74
N GLU A 196 -16.01 -0.07 -18.31
CA GLU A 196 -17.32 -0.34 -18.90
C GLU A 196 -17.12 -1.27 -20.10
N ARG A 197 -17.08 -2.58 -19.84
CA ARG A 197 -17.29 -3.58 -20.89
C ARG A 197 -18.78 -3.58 -21.22
N THR A 198 -19.09 -3.03 -22.39
CA THR A 198 -20.24 -3.31 -23.24
C THR A 198 -21.12 -4.47 -22.75
N ILE A 199 -22.28 -4.13 -22.17
CA ILE A 199 -23.44 -5.02 -22.12
C ILE A 199 -24.49 -4.39 -23.03
N GLU A 200 -24.31 -4.55 -24.34
CA GLU A 200 -25.41 -4.50 -25.29
C GLU A 200 -25.80 -5.94 -25.62
N HIS A 201 -26.94 -6.39 -25.09
CA HIS A 201 -27.98 -6.97 -25.92
C HIS A 201 -29.30 -7.20 -25.16
N ARG A 202 -30.30 -6.40 -25.57
CA ARG A 202 -31.65 -6.83 -25.94
C ARG A 202 -32.59 -7.28 -24.81
N LEU A 203 -33.50 -6.38 -24.43
CA LEU A 203 -34.94 -6.66 -24.42
C LEU A 203 -35.75 -5.39 -24.79
N LEU A 204 -36.52 -5.55 -25.88
CA LEU A 204 -37.73 -4.82 -26.29
C LEU A 204 -37.60 -3.49 -27.06
N GLN A 205 -37.54 -3.66 -28.38
CA GLN A 205 -38.22 -2.79 -29.35
C GLN A 205 -39.73 -2.76 -29.08
N GLY A 206 -40.37 -1.62 -29.39
CA GLY A 206 -41.82 -1.45 -29.43
C GLY A 206 -42.20 -0.01 -29.07
N SER A 207 -41.93 0.97 -29.94
CA SER A 207 -42.90 1.49 -30.91
C SER A 207 -43.97 2.40 -30.29
N ASP A 208 -43.87 3.69 -30.60
CA ASP A 208 -44.95 4.58 -31.05
C ASP A 208 -46.30 4.64 -30.30
N ARG A 209 -46.58 5.86 -29.83
CA ARG A 209 -47.82 6.66 -30.04
C ARG A 209 -49.12 6.36 -29.25
N TYR A 210 -49.71 7.49 -28.78
CA TYR A 210 -51.10 7.79 -28.36
C TYR A 210 -51.65 6.97 -27.17
N VAL A 211 -52.21 7.57 -26.12
CA VAL A 211 -53.32 8.57 -26.05
C VAL A 211 -53.03 9.65 -25.00
#